data_AF-A0A645DQP8-F1
#
_entry.id   AF-A0A645DQP8-F1
#
_cell.length_a   1.000
_cell.length_b   1.000
_cell.length_c   1.000
_cell.angle_alpha   90.00
_cell.angle_beta   90.00
_cell.angle_gamma   90.00
#
_symmetry.space_group_name_H-M   'P 1'
#
loop_
_entity.id
_entity.type
_entity.pdbx_description
1 polymer ?
#
loop_
_entity_poly.entity_id
_entity_poly.type
_entity_poly.pdbx_seq_one_letter_code
_entity_poly.pdbx_strand_id
1 'polypeptide(L)'
;MGMFRGINKNDLDALVNKIEPEDKRAEFELMYKKFSGAVESLLPRHVDTDILNDLKWLSYIRAAAKAKFNPSDAIDISDCGEKVRDIIENHLQSLGVRAWIAPITLFENDFKSKINTLKSDEAKASAMEHAIKHTISIKMKENPAYYESLLERLQKILEETKINWIERKKRLEEFINNDVEQGATDEASNLGLDEKEFAFFKIVKKYLDEDSNEEADFVVNEDGETYVSDETIELSKEIAKDVKNVVKDNYMIDWVTNPSKTNDIQRAIKLMLIRKYSKKLNKNVREKIMEPLLNLAKIHFDKI
;
A
#
# COMPACT_ATOMS: atom_id res chain seq x y z
N MET A 1 -16.86 -29.78 5.32
CA MET A 1 -15.75 -28.82 5.52
C MET A 1 -14.39 -29.50 5.36
N GLY A 2 -13.99 -29.87 4.13
CA GLY A 2 -12.69 -30.50 3.87
C GLY A 2 -11.61 -29.53 3.36
N MET A 3 -12.02 -28.36 2.85
CA MET A 3 -11.17 -27.42 2.11
C MET A 3 -10.04 -26.80 2.96
N PHE A 4 -10.30 -26.56 4.25
CA PHE A 4 -9.35 -25.97 5.20
C PHE A 4 -8.75 -27.00 6.18
N ARG A 5 -8.85 -28.31 5.86
CA ARG A 5 -8.38 -29.37 6.75
C ARG A 5 -6.86 -29.31 6.89
N GLY A 6 -6.38 -29.22 8.13
CA GLY A 6 -4.94 -29.12 8.44
C GLY A 6 -4.39 -27.68 8.49
N ILE A 7 -5.23 -26.67 8.29
CA ILE A 7 -4.85 -25.25 8.45
C ILE A 7 -5.33 -24.77 9.82
N ASN A 8 -4.50 -23.97 10.49
CA ASN A 8 -4.88 -23.36 11.76
C ASN A 8 -6.07 -22.42 11.53
N LYS A 9 -7.18 -22.64 12.25
CA LYS A 9 -8.41 -21.84 12.12
C LYS A 9 -8.23 -20.36 12.47
N ASN A 10 -7.16 -20.03 13.20
CA ASN A 10 -6.82 -18.68 13.61
C ASN A 10 -5.82 -17.99 12.65
N ASP A 11 -5.28 -18.71 11.66
CA ASP A 11 -4.35 -18.16 10.68
C ASP A 11 -5.11 -17.76 9.40
N LEU A 12 -5.62 -16.52 9.41
CA LEU A 12 -6.46 -16.00 8.33
C LEU A 12 -5.73 -15.92 6.99
N ASP A 13 -4.45 -15.56 7.00
CA ASP A 13 -3.67 -15.45 5.76
C ASP A 13 -3.45 -16.83 5.13
N ALA A 14 -3.15 -17.86 5.91
CA ALA A 14 -3.05 -19.23 5.39
C ALA A 14 -4.40 -19.76 4.86
N LEU A 15 -5.51 -19.40 5.50
CA LEU A 15 -6.86 -19.75 5.06
C LEU A 15 -7.23 -19.06 3.75
N VAL A 16 -6.95 -17.76 3.62
CA VAL A 16 -7.25 -16.98 2.41
C VAL A 16 -6.33 -17.38 1.25
N ASN A 17 -5.05 -17.65 1.49
CA ASN A 17 -4.12 -18.15 0.47
C ASN A 17 -4.55 -19.52 -0.08
N LYS A 18 -5.22 -20.34 0.74
CA LYS A 18 -5.72 -21.65 0.28
C LYS A 18 -6.81 -21.53 -0.80
N ILE A 19 -7.54 -20.42 -0.83
CA ILE A 19 -8.59 -20.10 -1.79
C ILE A 19 -8.16 -19.01 -2.78
N GLU A 20 -6.85 -18.78 -2.92
CA GLU A 20 -6.28 -17.87 -3.91
C GLU A 20 -6.57 -18.30 -5.35
N PRO A 21 -6.45 -19.59 -5.76
CA PRO A 21 -6.79 -20.00 -7.11
C PRO A 21 -8.27 -19.78 -7.42
N GLU A 22 -8.57 -19.29 -8.62
CA GLU A 22 -9.94 -18.92 -9.04
C GLU A 22 -10.93 -20.08 -8.90
N ASP A 23 -10.54 -21.29 -9.31
CA ASP A 23 -11.35 -22.51 -9.18
C ASP A 23 -11.70 -22.82 -7.71
N LYS A 24 -10.74 -22.62 -6.81
CA LYS A 24 -10.91 -22.86 -5.37
C LYS A 24 -11.76 -21.78 -4.71
N ARG A 25 -11.64 -20.54 -5.18
CA ARG A 25 -12.48 -19.43 -4.73
C ARG A 25 -13.93 -19.62 -5.15
N ALA A 26 -14.17 -20.03 -6.38
CA ALA A 26 -15.50 -20.35 -6.89
C ALA A 26 -16.12 -21.54 -6.16
N GLU A 27 -15.34 -22.59 -5.90
CA GLU A 27 -15.76 -23.75 -5.10
C GLU A 27 -16.16 -23.33 -3.67
N PHE A 28 -15.36 -22.48 -3.03
CA PHE A 28 -15.63 -21.93 -1.71
C PHE A 28 -16.94 -21.11 -1.68
N GLU A 29 -17.11 -20.18 -2.62
CA GLU A 29 -18.32 -19.33 -2.71
C GLU A 29 -19.59 -20.17 -2.91
N LEU A 30 -19.53 -21.18 -3.78
CA LEU A 30 -20.68 -22.05 -4.03
C LEU A 30 -21.04 -22.88 -2.79
N MET A 31 -20.05 -23.40 -2.08
CA MET A 31 -20.26 -24.17 -0.85
C MET A 31 -20.74 -23.28 0.30
N TYR A 32 -20.22 -22.06 0.41
CA TYR A 32 -20.67 -21.06 1.37
C TYR A 32 -22.14 -20.71 1.15
N LYS A 33 -22.56 -20.40 -0.09
CA LYS A 33 -23.95 -20.08 -0.42
C LYS A 33 -24.93 -21.21 -0.08
N LYS A 34 -24.55 -22.46 -0.37
CA LYS A 34 -25.36 -23.64 0.00
C LYS A 34 -25.49 -23.78 1.52
N PHE A 35 -24.40 -23.57 2.24
CA PHE A 35 -24.38 -23.68 3.70
C PHE A 35 -25.18 -22.56 4.37
N SER A 36 -24.95 -21.30 4.00
CA SER A 36 -25.67 -20.15 4.56
C SER A 36 -27.18 -20.23 4.27
N GLY A 37 -27.58 -20.65 3.05
CA GLY A 37 -28.98 -20.86 2.71
C GLY A 37 -29.66 -22.00 3.50
N ALA A 38 -28.92 -23.07 3.81
CA ALA A 38 -29.42 -24.15 4.67
C ALA A 38 -29.62 -23.67 6.12
N VAL A 39 -28.68 -22.88 6.65
CA VAL A 39 -28.82 -22.29 7.99
C VAL A 39 -29.99 -21.30 8.04
N GLU A 40 -30.16 -20.46 7.02
CA GLU A 40 -31.30 -19.53 6.91
C GLU A 40 -32.65 -20.26 6.97
N SER A 41 -32.76 -21.39 6.24
CA SER A 41 -33.98 -22.20 6.19
C SER A 41 -34.34 -22.85 7.53
N LEU A 42 -33.34 -23.06 8.39
CA LEU A 42 -33.53 -23.62 9.74
C LEU A 42 -33.93 -22.54 10.75
N LEU A 43 -33.58 -21.27 10.53
CA LEU A 43 -33.92 -20.18 11.44
C LEU A 43 -35.40 -19.76 11.30
N PRO A 44 -36.14 -19.54 12.40
CA PRO A 44 -35.66 -19.28 13.76
C PRO A 44 -35.67 -20.51 14.69
N ARG A 45 -35.80 -21.74 14.17
CA ARG A 45 -35.71 -22.94 15.02
C ARG A 45 -34.30 -23.06 15.60
N HIS A 46 -34.15 -23.78 16.71
CA HIS A 46 -32.86 -23.97 17.35
C HIS A 46 -31.84 -24.57 16.36
N VAL A 47 -30.80 -23.80 16.07
CA VAL A 47 -29.62 -24.24 15.34
C VAL A 47 -28.48 -24.37 16.35
N ASP A 48 -27.74 -25.47 16.28
CA ASP A 48 -26.64 -25.71 17.20
C ASP A 48 -25.59 -24.60 17.14
N THR A 49 -25.05 -24.25 18.31
CA THR A 49 -24.05 -23.18 18.46
C THR A 49 -22.82 -23.40 17.59
N ASP A 50 -22.44 -24.67 17.35
CA ASP A 50 -21.30 -25.02 16.51
C ASP A 50 -21.54 -24.68 15.05
N ILE A 51 -22.76 -24.90 14.54
CA ILE A 51 -23.16 -24.55 13.17
C ILE A 51 -23.16 -23.02 13.00
N LEU A 52 -23.63 -22.29 14.00
CA LEU A 52 -23.60 -20.83 14.00
C LEU A 52 -22.16 -20.29 14.07
N ASN A 53 -21.28 -20.93 14.83
CA ASN A 53 -19.87 -20.58 14.91
C ASN A 53 -19.12 -20.86 13.60
N ASP A 54 -19.45 -21.96 12.92
CA ASP A 54 -18.89 -22.28 11.60
C ASP A 54 -19.39 -21.28 10.53
N LEU A 55 -20.66 -20.87 10.56
CA LEU A 55 -21.20 -19.83 9.69
C LEU A 55 -20.46 -18.51 9.87
N LYS A 56 -20.26 -18.12 11.12
CA LYS A 56 -19.51 -16.94 11.53
C LYS A 56 -18.07 -16.97 11.02
N TRP A 57 -17.37 -18.07 11.26
CA TRP A 57 -15.99 -18.29 10.83
C TRP A 57 -15.82 -18.29 9.30
N LEU A 58 -16.71 -18.98 8.57
CA LEU A 58 -16.67 -18.99 7.11
C LEU A 58 -17.00 -17.61 6.51
N SER A 59 -17.91 -16.85 7.13
CA SER A 59 -18.24 -15.49 6.72
C SER A 59 -17.05 -14.55 6.89
N TYR A 60 -16.25 -14.76 7.93
CA TYR A 60 -15.01 -14.02 8.16
C TYR A 60 -13.95 -14.32 7.07
N ILE A 61 -13.74 -15.60 6.72
CA ILE A 61 -12.83 -15.99 5.63
C ILE A 61 -13.30 -15.40 4.28
N ARG A 62 -14.61 -15.43 4.01
CA ARG A 62 -15.20 -14.87 2.80
C ARG A 62 -14.96 -13.37 2.68
N ALA A 63 -15.19 -12.63 3.77
CA ALA A 63 -14.91 -11.20 3.86
C ALA A 63 -13.43 -10.91 3.57
N ALA A 64 -12.53 -11.68 4.18
CA ALA A 64 -11.09 -11.50 4.01
C ALA A 64 -10.59 -11.82 2.59
N ALA A 65 -11.13 -12.86 1.96
CA ALA A 65 -10.81 -13.19 0.58
C ALA A 65 -11.27 -12.11 -0.40
N LYS A 66 -12.49 -11.57 -0.23
CA LYS A 66 -12.98 -10.45 -1.05
C LYS A 66 -12.11 -9.21 -0.90
N ALA A 67 -11.76 -8.83 0.34
CA ALA A 67 -10.89 -7.69 0.61
C ALA A 67 -9.50 -7.82 -0.02
N LYS A 68 -8.94 -9.04 -0.04
CA LYS A 68 -7.61 -9.31 -0.61
C LYS A 68 -7.59 -9.32 -2.13
N PHE A 69 -8.56 -9.96 -2.76
CA PHE A 69 -8.53 -10.21 -4.20
C PHE A 69 -9.37 -9.23 -5.04
N ASN A 70 -10.34 -8.55 -4.43
CA ASN A 70 -11.25 -7.59 -5.06
C ASN A 70 -11.43 -6.34 -4.16
N PRO A 71 -10.37 -5.54 -3.95
CA PRO A 71 -10.38 -4.43 -2.98
C PRO A 71 -11.31 -3.26 -3.35
N SER A 72 -11.85 -3.22 -4.56
CA SER A 72 -12.77 -2.18 -5.03
C SER A 72 -14.25 -2.51 -4.80
N ASP A 73 -14.58 -3.76 -4.49
CA ASP A 73 -15.95 -4.20 -4.27
C ASP A 73 -16.26 -4.22 -2.78
N ALA A 74 -17.32 -3.51 -2.38
CA ALA A 74 -17.88 -3.67 -1.04
C ALA A 74 -18.24 -5.15 -0.83
N ILE A 75 -18.12 -5.64 0.41
CA ILE A 75 -18.54 -7.01 0.74
C ILE A 75 -20.03 -7.12 0.47
N ASP A 76 -20.38 -7.68 -0.68
CA ASP A 76 -21.77 -7.94 -1.00
C ASP A 76 -22.25 -9.17 -0.24
N ILE A 77 -23.16 -8.92 0.72
CA ILE A 77 -23.87 -9.92 1.53
C ILE A 77 -25.37 -9.91 1.17
N SER A 78 -25.77 -9.30 0.05
CA SER A 78 -27.17 -9.32 -0.42
C SER A 78 -27.68 -10.73 -0.72
N ASP A 79 -26.76 -11.64 -1.03
CA ASP A 79 -27.06 -13.04 -1.34
C ASP A 79 -27.43 -13.90 -0.10
N CYS A 80 -27.25 -13.38 1.11
CA CYS A 80 -27.62 -14.07 2.35
C CYS A 80 -29.03 -13.64 2.79
N GLY A 81 -29.82 -14.59 3.30
CA GLY A 81 -31.12 -14.29 3.90
C GLY A 81 -31.00 -13.39 5.13
N GLU A 82 -32.09 -12.72 5.48
CA GLU A 82 -32.14 -11.64 6.48
C GLU A 82 -31.61 -12.08 7.85
N LYS A 83 -31.91 -13.30 8.30
CA LYS A 83 -31.52 -13.77 9.65
C LYS A 83 -30.04 -14.14 9.73
N VAL A 84 -29.54 -14.82 8.71
CA VAL A 84 -28.12 -15.13 8.57
C VAL A 84 -27.33 -13.84 8.38
N ARG A 85 -27.86 -12.87 7.63
CA ARG A 85 -27.25 -11.54 7.49
C ARG A 85 -27.11 -10.84 8.83
N ASP A 86 -28.15 -10.82 9.66
CA ASP A 86 -28.08 -10.23 11.00
C ASP A 86 -27.05 -10.93 11.90
N ILE A 87 -26.97 -12.27 11.86
CA ILE A 87 -25.98 -13.02 12.64
C ILE A 87 -24.55 -12.70 12.18
N ILE A 88 -24.35 -12.59 10.86
CA ILE A 88 -23.07 -12.22 10.27
C ILE A 88 -22.72 -10.78 10.62
N GLU A 89 -23.65 -9.83 10.47
CA GLU A 89 -23.42 -8.42 10.78
C GLU A 89 -23.10 -8.23 12.26
N ASN A 90 -23.87 -8.84 13.16
CA ASN A 90 -23.59 -8.82 14.60
C ASN A 90 -22.26 -9.49 14.96
N HIS A 91 -21.89 -10.58 14.26
CA HIS A 91 -20.61 -11.25 14.50
C HIS A 91 -19.42 -10.42 14.01
N LEU A 92 -19.50 -9.88 12.79
CA LEU A 92 -18.51 -8.96 12.26
C LEU A 92 -18.40 -7.72 13.15
N GLN A 93 -19.51 -7.18 13.65
CA GLN A 93 -19.53 -6.10 14.64
C GLN A 93 -18.87 -6.50 15.97
N SER A 94 -19.12 -7.72 16.47
CA SER A 94 -18.52 -8.25 17.72
C SER A 94 -17.01 -8.46 17.62
N LEU A 95 -16.53 -8.77 16.41
CA LEU A 95 -15.10 -8.90 16.08
C LEU A 95 -14.45 -7.55 15.73
N GLY A 96 -15.19 -6.43 15.74
CA GLY A 96 -14.65 -5.10 15.36
C GLY A 96 -14.50 -4.89 13.84
N VAL A 97 -15.10 -5.75 13.02
CA VAL A 97 -14.97 -5.85 11.56
C VAL A 97 -15.91 -4.89 10.81
N ARG A 98 -16.55 -3.91 11.48
CA ARG A 98 -17.09 -2.74 10.73
C ARG A 98 -15.96 -1.88 10.16
N ALA A 99 -14.76 -1.93 10.74
CA ALA A 99 -13.56 -1.26 10.23
C ALA A 99 -13.02 -1.86 8.91
N TRP A 100 -13.51 -3.01 8.47
CA TRP A 100 -13.15 -3.63 7.19
C TRP A 100 -14.12 -3.28 6.06
N ILE A 101 -15.31 -2.73 6.38
CA ILE A 101 -16.41 -2.55 5.42
C ILE A 101 -16.47 -1.13 4.86
N ALA A 102 -15.91 -0.15 5.58
CA ALA A 102 -15.53 1.13 5.02
C ALA A 102 -14.01 1.24 5.16
N PRO A 103 -13.25 1.52 4.09
CA PRO A 103 -11.82 1.78 4.24
C PRO A 103 -11.69 2.96 5.20
N ILE A 104 -11.24 2.71 6.43
CA ILE A 104 -10.81 3.78 7.32
C ILE A 104 -9.56 4.32 6.66
N THR A 105 -9.70 5.42 5.93
CA THR A 105 -8.57 6.04 5.25
C THR A 105 -7.91 7.04 6.20
N LEU A 106 -6.59 7.19 6.09
CA LEU A 106 -5.87 8.23 6.83
C LEU A 106 -6.32 9.64 6.42
N PHE A 107 -7.08 9.77 5.34
CA PHE A 107 -7.64 11.03 4.85
C PHE A 107 -8.86 11.52 5.64
N GLU A 108 -9.45 10.68 6.50
CA GLU A 108 -10.62 11.09 7.27
C GLU A 108 -10.22 11.85 8.54
N ASN A 109 -10.80 13.04 8.74
CA ASN A 109 -10.55 13.85 9.94
C ASN A 109 -10.92 13.13 11.25
N ASP A 110 -11.75 12.10 11.18
CA ASP A 110 -12.18 11.29 12.31
C ASP A 110 -11.45 9.94 12.41
N PHE A 111 -10.34 9.74 11.68
CA PHE A 111 -9.51 8.53 11.70
C PHE A 111 -9.19 8.07 13.13
N LYS A 112 -8.58 8.96 13.94
CA LYS A 112 -8.21 8.65 15.34
C LYS A 112 -9.44 8.30 16.18
N SER A 113 -10.56 8.98 15.96
CA SER A 113 -11.82 8.72 16.66
C SER A 113 -12.39 7.35 16.32
N LYS A 114 -12.42 6.98 15.02
CA LYS A 114 -12.87 5.67 14.53
C LYS A 114 -12.02 4.52 15.04
N ILE A 115 -10.69 4.66 15.01
CA ILE A 115 -9.77 3.66 15.58
C ILE A 115 -9.98 3.50 17.09
N ASN A 116 -10.23 4.60 17.82
CA ASN A 116 -10.48 4.54 19.26
C ASN A 116 -11.81 3.89 19.64
N THR A 117 -12.78 3.78 18.73
CA THR A 117 -14.03 3.03 18.97
C THR A 117 -13.82 1.51 19.00
N LEU A 118 -12.68 1.01 18.52
CA LEU A 118 -12.35 -0.41 18.53
C LEU A 118 -11.97 -0.87 19.94
N LYS A 119 -12.43 -2.07 20.32
CA LYS A 119 -12.31 -2.57 21.70
C LYS A 119 -10.99 -3.28 22.00
N SER A 120 -10.35 -3.91 21.01
CA SER A 120 -9.07 -4.64 21.19
C SER A 120 -7.91 -3.91 20.51
N ASP A 121 -6.72 -4.04 21.09
CA ASP A 121 -5.49 -3.48 20.48
C ASP A 121 -5.14 -4.21 19.18
N GLU A 122 -5.49 -5.49 19.05
CA GLU A 122 -5.42 -6.24 17.80
C GLU A 122 -6.28 -5.60 16.71
N ALA A 123 -7.56 -5.31 16.99
CA ALA A 123 -8.45 -4.67 16.01
C ALA A 123 -7.95 -3.28 15.62
N LYS A 124 -7.40 -2.51 16.59
CA LYS A 124 -6.78 -1.20 16.32
C LYS A 124 -5.57 -1.33 15.41
N ALA A 125 -4.66 -2.25 15.71
CA ALA A 125 -3.45 -2.47 14.91
C ALA A 125 -3.77 -2.95 13.50
N SER A 126 -4.72 -3.88 13.33
CA SER A 126 -5.15 -4.35 12.01
C SER A 126 -5.82 -3.25 11.19
N ALA A 127 -6.65 -2.40 11.82
CA ALA A 127 -7.28 -1.27 11.14
C ALA A 127 -6.25 -0.21 10.72
N MET A 128 -5.26 0.09 11.58
CA MET A 128 -4.14 0.97 11.23
C MET A 128 -3.31 0.41 10.08
N GLU A 129 -2.96 -0.87 10.11
CA GLU A 129 -2.20 -1.53 9.04
C GLU A 129 -2.93 -1.41 7.69
N HIS A 130 -4.23 -1.68 7.69
CA HIS A 130 -5.05 -1.57 6.48
C HIS A 130 -5.09 -0.12 5.97
N ALA A 131 -5.30 0.85 6.87
CA ALA A 131 -5.32 2.26 6.52
C ALA A 131 -3.99 2.72 5.89
N ILE A 132 -2.87 2.27 6.44
CA ILE A 132 -1.52 2.54 5.90
C ILE A 132 -1.38 1.91 4.51
N LYS A 133 -1.66 0.61 4.35
CA LYS A 133 -1.57 -0.08 3.06
C LYS A 133 -2.43 0.58 1.98
N HIS A 134 -3.65 0.97 2.34
CA HIS A 134 -4.57 1.64 1.43
C HIS A 134 -4.05 3.02 1.02
N THR A 135 -3.56 3.80 1.98
CA THR A 135 -2.99 5.14 1.73
C THR A 135 -1.76 5.05 0.82
N ILE A 136 -0.85 4.12 1.11
CA ILE A 136 0.30 3.84 0.25
C ILE A 136 -0.17 3.46 -1.16
N SER A 137 -1.14 2.54 -1.30
CA SER A 137 -1.65 2.12 -2.62
C SER A 137 -2.19 3.28 -3.45
N ILE A 138 -2.98 4.18 -2.83
CA ILE A 138 -3.52 5.37 -3.50
C ILE A 138 -2.39 6.30 -3.94
N LYS A 139 -1.47 6.61 -3.02
CA LYS A 139 -0.39 7.58 -3.26
C LYS A 139 0.82 7.01 -3.98
N MET A 140 0.89 5.70 -4.20
CA MET A 140 2.03 5.01 -4.83
C MET A 140 2.38 5.62 -6.18
N LYS A 141 1.37 6.06 -6.94
CA LYS A 141 1.57 6.71 -8.23
C LYS A 141 2.28 8.06 -8.11
N GLU A 142 2.07 8.80 -7.03
CA GLU A 142 2.64 10.14 -6.84
C GLU A 142 4.14 10.08 -6.56
N ASN A 143 4.60 9.09 -5.79
CA ASN A 143 6.03 8.89 -5.51
C ASN A 143 6.35 7.41 -5.24
N PRO A 144 6.53 6.60 -6.29
CA PRO A 144 6.72 5.15 -6.14
C PRO A 144 7.90 4.80 -5.23
N ALA A 145 9.04 5.47 -5.38
CA ALA A 145 10.23 5.19 -4.59
C ALA A 145 10.02 5.46 -3.09
N TYR A 146 9.29 6.53 -2.74
CA TYR A 146 8.98 6.82 -1.34
C TYR A 146 8.01 5.79 -0.76
N TYR A 147 6.89 5.54 -1.44
CA TYR A 147 5.86 4.65 -0.92
C TYR A 147 6.26 3.16 -0.94
N GLU A 148 7.16 2.74 -1.83
CA GLU A 148 7.84 1.44 -1.75
C GLU A 148 8.66 1.33 -0.46
N SER A 149 9.49 2.34 -0.14
CA SER A 149 10.27 2.34 1.11
C SER A 149 9.38 2.35 2.37
N LEU A 150 8.21 2.99 2.30
CA LEU A 150 7.22 2.95 3.39
C LEU A 150 6.59 1.55 3.54
N LEU A 151 6.34 0.82 2.45
CA LEU A 151 5.85 -0.55 2.53
C LEU A 151 6.87 -1.48 3.18
N GLU A 152 8.15 -1.36 2.83
CA GLU A 152 9.23 -2.14 3.43
C GLU A 152 9.36 -1.85 4.93
N ARG A 153 9.32 -0.58 5.32
CA ARG A 153 9.33 -0.16 6.73
C ARG A 153 8.10 -0.67 7.48
N LEU A 154 6.92 -0.62 6.85
CA LEU A 154 5.70 -1.20 7.40
C LEU A 154 5.91 -2.70 7.64
N GLN A 155 6.35 -3.46 6.64
CA GLN A 155 6.61 -4.90 6.77
C GLN A 155 7.56 -5.21 7.93
N LYS A 156 8.66 -4.46 8.07
CA LYS A 156 9.59 -4.60 9.19
C LYS A 156 8.91 -4.38 10.55
N ILE A 157 8.07 -3.36 10.68
CA ILE A 157 7.27 -3.14 11.91
C ILE A 157 6.35 -4.33 12.17
N LEU A 158 5.68 -4.87 11.14
CA LEU A 158 4.76 -6.00 11.31
C LEU A 158 5.48 -7.29 11.72
N GLU A 159 6.70 -7.51 11.23
CA GLU A 159 7.53 -8.66 11.60
C GLU A 159 8.04 -8.55 13.03
N GLU A 160 8.60 -7.39 13.41
CA GLU A 160 9.16 -7.16 14.74
C GLU A 160 8.08 -7.19 15.83
N THR A 161 6.84 -6.85 15.51
CA THR A 161 5.72 -6.77 16.46
C THR A 161 4.72 -7.92 16.36
N LYS A 162 5.09 -9.02 15.68
CA LYS A 162 4.20 -10.16 15.39
C LYS A 162 3.55 -10.79 16.63
N ILE A 163 4.19 -10.69 17.79
CA ILE A 163 3.76 -11.33 19.05
C ILE A 163 3.07 -10.33 19.99
N ASN A 164 3.26 -9.01 19.79
CA ASN A 164 2.82 -7.98 20.73
C ASN A 164 1.95 -6.90 20.05
N TRP A 165 0.63 -7.07 20.17
CA TRP A 165 -0.36 -6.15 19.57
C TRP A 165 -0.34 -4.73 20.16
N ILE A 166 0.01 -4.60 21.44
CA ILE A 166 0.12 -3.28 22.12
C ILE A 166 1.27 -2.50 21.50
N GLU A 167 2.42 -3.16 21.32
CA GLU A 167 3.59 -2.57 20.69
C GLU A 167 3.38 -2.31 19.20
N ARG A 168 2.74 -3.24 18.48
CA ARG A 168 2.35 -3.05 17.07
C ARG A 168 1.52 -1.78 16.90
N LYS A 169 0.47 -1.63 17.70
CA LYS A 169 -0.39 -0.46 17.67
C LYS A 169 0.43 0.82 17.87
N LYS A 170 1.27 0.89 18.91
CA LYS A 170 2.08 2.07 19.21
C LYS A 170 3.02 2.43 18.05
N ARG A 171 3.74 1.44 17.50
CA ARG A 171 4.66 1.67 16.38
C ARG A 171 3.93 2.08 15.10
N LEU A 172 2.73 1.54 14.85
CA LEU A 172 1.90 1.96 13.73
C LEU A 172 1.35 3.38 13.91
N GLU A 173 0.98 3.79 15.13
CA GLU A 173 0.60 5.18 15.42
C GLU A 173 1.76 6.15 15.17
N GLU A 174 2.97 5.82 15.63
CA GLU A 174 4.18 6.62 15.38
C GLU A 174 4.49 6.69 13.87
N PHE A 175 4.43 5.56 13.17
CA PHE A 175 4.65 5.48 11.73
C PHE A 175 3.64 6.31 10.93
N ILE A 176 2.36 6.28 11.31
CA ILE A 176 1.32 7.09 10.64
C ILE A 176 1.63 8.58 10.75
N ASN A 177 1.89 9.08 11.97
CA ASN A 177 2.08 10.52 12.16
C ASN A 177 3.39 11.00 11.50
N ASN A 178 4.49 10.25 11.67
CA ASN A 178 5.81 10.70 11.25
C ASN A 178 6.07 10.47 9.76
N ASP A 179 5.66 9.32 9.22
CA ASP A 179 6.10 8.88 7.90
C ASP A 179 4.98 8.94 6.85
N VAL A 180 3.73 8.69 7.24
CA VAL A 180 2.62 8.56 6.26
C VAL A 180 1.85 9.87 6.05
N GLU A 181 1.59 10.64 7.12
CA GLU A 181 0.89 11.92 7.03
C GLU A 181 1.82 13.09 6.70
N GLN A 182 2.97 13.18 7.40
CA GLN A 182 3.86 14.35 7.33
C GLN A 182 5.21 14.07 6.68
N GLY A 183 5.64 12.80 6.63
CA GLY A 183 7.00 12.44 6.23
C GLY A 183 7.42 12.93 4.83
N ALA A 184 6.55 12.84 3.82
CA ALA A 184 6.88 13.32 2.48
C ALA A 184 7.08 14.84 2.44
N THR A 185 6.24 15.59 3.16
CA THR A 185 6.26 17.06 3.22
C THR A 185 7.43 17.55 4.07
N ASP A 186 7.73 16.87 5.18
CA ASP A 186 8.81 17.22 6.09
C ASP A 186 10.18 16.90 5.46
N GLU A 187 10.34 15.72 4.84
CA GLU A 187 11.55 15.39 4.10
C GLU A 187 11.78 16.35 2.92
N ALA A 188 10.72 16.70 2.17
CA ALA A 188 10.81 17.68 1.09
C ALA A 188 11.27 19.06 1.61
N SER A 189 10.65 19.53 2.70
CA SER A 189 10.96 20.83 3.31
C SER A 189 12.39 20.89 3.87
N ASN A 190 12.83 19.82 4.55
CA ASN A 190 14.20 19.70 5.05
C ASN A 190 15.24 19.71 3.93
N LEU A 191 14.88 19.23 2.73
CA LEU A 191 15.73 19.23 1.55
C LEU A 191 15.60 20.51 0.71
N GLY A 192 14.70 21.43 1.08
CA GLY A 192 14.41 22.65 0.32
C GLY A 192 13.82 22.36 -1.07
N LEU A 193 13.01 21.30 -1.16
CA LEU A 193 12.32 20.83 -2.36
C LEU A 193 10.81 20.99 -2.20
N ASP A 194 10.11 21.21 -3.31
CA ASP A 194 8.66 21.01 -3.31
C ASP A 194 8.26 19.54 -3.52
N GLU A 195 6.97 19.22 -3.40
CA GLU A 195 6.46 17.85 -3.49
C GLU A 195 6.79 17.16 -4.83
N LYS A 196 6.79 17.92 -5.93
CA LYS A 196 7.13 17.41 -7.27
C LYS A 196 8.62 17.15 -7.40
N GLU A 197 9.44 18.08 -6.92
CA GLU A 197 10.90 17.95 -6.87
C GLU A 197 11.31 16.78 -5.96
N PHE A 198 10.63 16.57 -4.85
CA PHE A 198 10.89 15.47 -3.93
C PHE A 198 10.62 14.10 -4.58
N ALA A 199 9.54 13.98 -5.36
CA ALA A 199 9.26 12.76 -6.12
C ALA A 199 10.38 12.44 -7.13
N PHE A 200 10.85 13.43 -7.88
CA PHE A 200 12.00 13.25 -8.77
C PHE A 200 13.28 12.91 -8.00
N PHE A 201 13.55 13.62 -6.90
CA PHE A 201 14.73 13.40 -6.05
C PHE A 201 14.82 11.96 -5.55
N LYS A 202 13.73 11.39 -5.02
CA LYS A 202 13.73 10.01 -4.51
C LYS A 202 14.05 8.98 -5.59
N ILE A 203 13.51 9.15 -6.79
CA ILE A 203 13.83 8.27 -7.93
C ILE A 203 15.30 8.43 -8.31
N VAL A 204 15.80 9.66 -8.45
CA VAL A 204 17.20 9.91 -8.83
C VAL A 204 18.17 9.32 -7.81
N LYS A 205 17.90 9.55 -6.53
CA LYS A 205 18.69 8.99 -5.44
C LYS A 205 18.72 7.46 -5.47
N LYS A 206 17.57 6.80 -5.64
CA LYS A 206 17.49 5.33 -5.73
C LYS A 206 18.41 4.77 -6.80
N TYR A 207 18.38 5.34 -8.02
CA TYR A 207 19.22 4.88 -9.11
C TYR A 207 20.71 5.21 -8.94
N LEU A 208 21.04 6.29 -8.23
CA LEU A 208 22.44 6.63 -7.90
C LEU A 208 23.00 5.71 -6.82
N ASP A 209 22.22 5.38 -5.80
CA ASP A 209 22.60 4.46 -4.73
C ASP A 209 22.78 3.03 -5.30
N GLU A 210 21.92 2.60 -6.22
CA GLU A 210 22.06 1.31 -6.93
C GLU A 210 23.33 1.24 -7.80
N ASP A 211 23.70 2.32 -8.51
CA ASP A 211 24.92 2.39 -9.34
C ASP A 211 26.19 2.42 -8.48
N SER A 212 26.14 3.09 -7.32
CA SER A 212 27.26 3.16 -6.37
C SER A 212 27.54 1.81 -5.69
N ASN A 213 26.49 1.02 -5.45
CA ASN A 213 26.60 -0.31 -4.85
C ASN A 213 27.11 -1.40 -5.82
N GLU A 214 27.15 -1.14 -7.14
CA GLU A 214 27.80 -2.05 -8.09
C GLU A 214 29.35 -1.96 -8.04
N GLU A 215 29.92 -0.90 -7.44
CA GLU A 215 31.38 -0.71 -7.31
C GLU A 215 31.93 -0.76 -5.86
N ALA A 216 31.08 -0.87 -4.83
CA ALA A 216 31.51 -0.86 -3.43
C ALA A 216 31.59 -2.27 -2.80
N ASP A 217 32.81 -2.67 -2.48
CA ASP A 217 33.14 -3.73 -1.54
C ASP A 217 32.40 -3.47 -0.21
N PHE A 218 31.71 -4.46 0.33
CA PHE A 218 30.95 -4.34 1.59
C PHE A 218 31.88 -3.90 2.74
N VAL A 219 31.75 -2.65 3.20
CA VAL A 219 32.22 -2.25 4.53
C VAL A 219 31.00 -2.01 5.40
N VAL A 220 30.61 -3.04 6.13
CA VAL A 220 29.63 -2.97 7.21
C VAL A 220 30.40 -2.66 8.49
N ASN A 221 30.06 -1.56 9.17
CA ASN A 221 30.38 -1.37 10.58
C ASN A 221 29.11 -1.53 11.44
N GLU A 222 29.31 -1.88 12.70
CA GLU A 222 28.35 -2.51 13.63
C GLU A 222 27.07 -1.73 13.99
N ASP A 223 26.83 -0.52 13.44
CA ASP A 223 25.69 0.34 13.80
C ASP A 223 24.71 0.68 12.63
N GLY A 224 24.88 0.12 11.44
CA GLY A 224 23.82 0.09 10.41
C GLY A 224 23.39 1.42 9.77
N GLU A 225 24.08 2.54 10.02
CA GLU A 225 23.85 3.80 9.30
C GLU A 225 24.68 3.87 8.01
N THR A 226 24.01 3.82 6.86
CA THR A 226 24.60 4.04 5.55
C THR A 226 24.92 5.52 5.36
N TYR A 227 26.19 5.91 5.43
CA TYR A 227 26.64 7.22 4.96
C TYR A 227 26.42 7.31 3.44
N VAL A 228 25.28 7.86 3.01
CA VAL A 228 25.14 8.38 1.65
C VAL A 228 25.99 9.64 1.59
N SER A 229 26.94 9.72 0.65
CA SER A 229 27.78 10.92 0.49
C SER A 229 26.90 12.15 0.25
N ASP A 230 27.20 13.28 0.92
CA ASP A 230 26.52 14.57 0.71
C ASP A 230 26.44 14.96 -0.78
N GLU A 231 27.41 14.50 -1.58
CA GLU A 231 27.48 14.69 -3.03
C GLU A 231 26.32 13.99 -3.79
N THR A 232 25.91 12.80 -3.38
CA THR A 232 24.80 12.05 -4.02
C THR A 232 23.47 12.73 -3.74
N ILE A 233 23.29 13.24 -2.53
CA ILE A 233 22.10 14.00 -2.13
C ILE A 233 22.03 15.30 -2.94
N GLU A 234 23.12 16.06 -3.02
CA GLU A 234 23.12 17.34 -3.72
C GLU A 234 22.95 17.17 -5.24
N LEU A 235 23.59 16.15 -5.83
CA LEU A 235 23.39 15.79 -7.24
C LEU A 235 21.94 15.40 -7.53
N SER A 236 21.32 14.60 -6.65
CA SER A 236 19.92 14.20 -6.79
C SER A 236 18.98 15.40 -6.74
N LYS A 237 19.25 16.38 -5.85
CA LYS A 237 18.47 17.63 -5.76
C LYS A 237 18.60 18.47 -7.03
N GLU A 238 19.82 18.60 -7.54
CA GLU A 238 20.11 19.37 -8.76
C GLU A 238 19.33 18.79 -9.95
N ILE A 239 19.41 17.47 -10.15
CA ILE A 239 18.71 16.77 -11.22
C ILE A 239 17.20 16.91 -11.05
N ALA A 240 16.67 16.76 -9.84
CA ALA A 240 15.24 16.88 -9.58
C ALA A 240 14.67 18.25 -9.96
N LYS A 241 15.37 19.34 -9.57
CA LYS A 241 15.00 20.71 -9.94
C LYS A 241 15.07 20.93 -11.44
N ASP A 242 16.13 20.43 -12.09
CA ASP A 242 16.30 20.54 -13.53
C ASP A 242 15.23 19.76 -14.31
N VAL A 243 14.86 18.55 -13.87
CA VAL A 243 13.78 17.77 -14.49
C VAL A 243 12.47 18.54 -14.43
N LYS A 244 12.10 19.06 -13.26
CA LYS A 244 10.88 19.87 -13.10
C LYS A 244 10.88 21.08 -14.02
N ASN A 245 12.00 21.82 -14.10
CA ASN A 245 12.10 22.99 -14.96
C ASN A 245 11.96 22.61 -16.44
N VAL A 246 12.62 21.53 -16.88
CA VAL A 246 12.50 21.04 -18.26
C VAL A 246 11.06 20.65 -18.61
N VAL A 247 10.36 19.96 -17.72
CA VAL A 247 8.95 19.57 -17.96
C VAL A 247 8.07 20.82 -18.03
N LYS A 248 8.29 21.80 -17.15
CA LYS A 248 7.54 23.06 -17.14
C LYS A 248 7.78 23.91 -18.39
N ASP A 249 9.03 24.03 -18.83
CA ASP A 249 9.43 24.83 -19.99
C ASP A 249 8.94 24.24 -21.32
N ASN A 250 8.77 22.91 -21.36
CA ASN A 250 8.29 22.19 -22.55
C ASN A 250 6.83 21.75 -22.40
N TYR A 251 6.12 22.25 -21.39
CA TYR A 251 4.73 21.89 -21.14
C TYR A 251 3.84 22.30 -22.32
N MET A 252 2.96 21.39 -22.73
CA MET A 252 1.92 21.65 -23.73
C MET A 252 0.61 21.03 -23.26
N ILE A 253 -0.52 21.67 -23.59
CA ILE A 253 -1.86 21.11 -23.32
C ILE A 253 -1.95 19.72 -23.96
N ASP A 254 -2.51 18.75 -23.24
CA ASP A 254 -2.67 17.34 -23.65
C ASP A 254 -1.35 16.61 -23.96
N TRP A 255 -0.21 17.06 -23.40
CA TRP A 255 1.07 16.43 -23.69
C TRP A 255 1.15 14.98 -23.22
N VAL A 256 0.43 14.61 -22.15
CA VAL A 256 0.38 13.26 -21.58
C VAL A 256 -0.35 12.27 -22.48
N THR A 257 -1.40 12.73 -23.17
CA THR A 257 -2.21 11.88 -24.07
C THR A 257 -1.68 11.85 -25.49
N ASN A 258 -0.93 12.88 -25.91
CA ASN A 258 -0.34 12.97 -27.25
C ASN A 258 1.10 12.40 -27.28
N PRO A 259 1.34 11.29 -28.01
CA PRO A 259 2.65 10.66 -28.06
C PRO A 259 3.77 11.56 -28.60
N SER A 260 3.49 12.43 -29.58
CA SER A 260 4.49 13.34 -30.13
C SER A 260 4.95 14.36 -29.08
N LYS A 261 4.01 14.96 -28.36
CA LYS A 261 4.31 15.93 -27.29
C LYS A 261 5.02 15.26 -26.10
N THR A 262 4.60 14.05 -25.74
CA THR A 262 5.31 13.24 -24.73
C THR A 262 6.77 12.99 -25.15
N ASN A 263 7.00 12.62 -26.42
CA ASN A 263 8.34 12.37 -26.94
C ASN A 263 9.22 13.62 -26.94
N ASP A 264 8.65 14.81 -27.15
CA ASP A 264 9.38 16.08 -27.08
C ASP A 264 9.89 16.36 -25.66
N ILE A 265 9.03 16.19 -24.63
CA ILE A 265 9.44 16.32 -23.23
C ILE A 265 10.47 15.25 -22.85
N GLN A 266 10.24 13.99 -23.24
CA GLN A 266 11.19 12.90 -23.01
C GLN A 266 12.56 13.21 -23.64
N ARG A 267 12.58 13.75 -24.86
CA ARG A 267 13.80 14.17 -25.54
C ARG A 267 14.47 15.33 -24.80
N ALA A 268 13.72 16.30 -24.31
CA ALA A 268 14.25 17.44 -23.57
C ALA A 268 14.93 16.99 -22.27
N ILE A 269 14.30 16.10 -21.49
CA ILE A 269 14.89 15.53 -20.27
C ILE A 269 16.16 14.73 -20.62
N LYS A 270 16.12 13.88 -21.66
CA LYS A 270 17.28 13.11 -22.10
C LYS A 270 18.46 14.00 -22.51
N LEU A 271 18.20 15.07 -23.27
CA LEU A 271 19.23 16.04 -23.66
C LEU A 271 19.81 16.78 -22.46
N MET A 272 18.97 17.14 -21.47
CA MET A 272 19.42 17.76 -20.23
C MET A 272 20.36 16.81 -19.46
N LEU A 273 19.98 15.54 -19.26
CA LEU A 273 20.81 14.54 -18.59
C LEU A 273 22.16 14.33 -19.29
N ILE A 274 22.19 14.33 -20.63
CA ILE A 274 23.43 14.19 -21.39
C ILE A 274 24.30 15.44 -21.30
N ARG A 275 23.72 16.64 -21.44
CA ARG A 275 24.49 17.88 -21.49
C ARG A 275 25.08 18.27 -20.14
N LYS A 276 24.27 18.18 -19.08
CA LYS A 276 24.67 18.64 -17.74
C LYS A 276 25.32 17.53 -16.91
N TYR A 277 24.85 16.29 -17.04
CA TYR A 277 25.21 15.22 -16.10
C TYR A 277 25.97 14.05 -16.71
N SER A 278 26.37 14.09 -17.99
CA SER A 278 27.10 12.98 -18.62
C SER A 278 28.42 12.58 -17.96
N LYS A 279 29.07 13.51 -17.26
CA LYS A 279 30.32 13.25 -16.51
C LYS A 279 30.07 12.70 -15.10
N LYS A 280 28.87 12.91 -14.55
CA LYS A 280 28.49 12.53 -13.18
C LYS A 280 27.55 11.31 -13.15
N LEU A 281 26.91 10.99 -14.28
CA LEU A 281 25.98 9.87 -14.42
C LEU A 281 26.46 8.90 -15.50
N ASN A 282 26.57 7.64 -15.11
CA ASN A 282 26.83 6.55 -16.03
C ASN A 282 25.75 6.47 -17.12
N LYS A 283 26.15 5.99 -18.31
CA LYS A 283 25.23 5.87 -19.44
C LYS A 283 24.04 4.97 -19.11
N ASN A 284 24.28 3.89 -18.37
CA ASN A 284 23.27 2.93 -17.93
C ASN A 284 22.21 3.60 -17.03
N VAL A 285 22.65 4.35 -16.02
CA VAL A 285 21.76 5.12 -15.13
C VAL A 285 20.92 6.11 -15.91
N ARG A 286 21.51 6.86 -16.84
CA ARG A 286 20.79 7.83 -17.69
C ARG A 286 19.73 7.19 -18.57
N GLU A 287 19.91 5.94 -19.00
CA GLU A 287 18.91 5.22 -19.79
C GLU A 287 17.81 4.65 -18.89
N LYS A 288 18.15 4.07 -17.74
CA LYS A 288 17.21 3.46 -16.80
C LYS A 288 16.30 4.49 -16.11
N ILE A 289 16.84 5.65 -15.73
CA ILE A 289 16.11 6.67 -14.97
C ILE A 289 15.07 7.44 -15.80
N MET A 290 15.19 7.43 -17.14
CA MET A 290 14.37 8.24 -18.04
C MET A 290 12.88 7.90 -18.00
N GLU A 291 12.54 6.61 -18.07
CA GLU A 291 11.14 6.14 -18.02
C GLU A 291 10.47 6.49 -16.67
N PRO A 292 11.10 6.18 -15.51
CA PRO A 292 10.60 6.61 -14.21
C PRO A 292 10.36 8.12 -14.09
N LEU A 293 11.31 8.95 -14.55
CA LEU A 293 11.15 10.42 -14.53
C LEU A 293 10.01 10.88 -15.44
N LEU A 294 9.87 10.29 -16.62
CA LEU A 294 8.77 10.63 -17.54
C LEU A 294 7.41 10.26 -16.96
N ASN A 295 7.29 9.11 -16.31
CA ASN A 295 6.05 8.68 -15.67
C ASN A 295 5.67 9.59 -14.50
N LEU A 296 6.62 9.97 -13.65
CA LEU A 296 6.40 10.98 -12.62
C LEU A 296 5.99 12.33 -13.22
N ALA A 297 6.64 12.76 -14.30
CA ALA A 297 6.29 14.00 -14.98
C ALA A 297 4.85 13.97 -15.49
N LYS A 298 4.40 12.86 -16.10
CA LYS A 298 3.00 12.70 -16.52
C LYS A 298 2.04 12.84 -15.35
N ILE A 299 2.34 12.23 -14.21
CA ILE A 299 1.45 12.23 -13.03
C ILE A 299 1.35 13.64 -12.42
N HIS A 300 2.49 14.33 -12.27
CA HIS A 300 2.56 15.64 -11.61
C HIS A 300 2.25 16.84 -12.51
N PHE A 301 2.25 16.65 -13.83
CA PHE A 301 2.07 17.72 -14.83
C PHE A 301 0.93 17.42 -15.84
N ASP A 302 0.00 16.48 -15.56
CA ASP A 302 -1.16 16.21 -16.42
C ASP A 302 -2.15 17.38 -16.48
N LYS A 303 -2.35 18.08 -15.36
CA LYS A 303 -3.39 19.13 -15.20
C LYS A 303 -2.85 20.47 -14.71
N ILE A 304 -1.64 20.85 -15.13
CA ILE A 304 -1.10 22.20 -14.86
C ILE A 304 -1.89 23.25 -15.61
#